data_AF-A0A958RCL0-F1
#
_entry.id   AF-A0A958RCL0-F1
#
_cell.length_a   1.000
_cell.length_b   1.000
_cell.length_c   1.000
_cell.angle_alpha   90.00
_cell.angle_beta   90.00
_cell.angle_gamma   90.00
#
_symmetry.space_group_name_H-M   'P 1'
#
loop_
_entity.id
_entity.type
_entity.pdbx_description
1 polymer ?
#
loop_
_entity_poly.entity_id
_entity_poly.type
_entity_poly.pdbx_seq_one_letter_code
_entity_poly.pdbx_strand_id
1 'polypeptide(L)'
;MFSYPAQADFRGLPQITVLAASSLSGPMTKLIRLYSRQYNVTVTASYDAASEQANKIHTGESADVFISSHPQWMSELKQKGVVDVYSIMNLVQNDLVLVTSVSSYLNHYILENAPLKDQLMNLMQRSIMVIGDPETPLGMYTRQALEALTISEGGSQENLWEMLHNKAILASDAKKTLYLIERRNTAGIIYASDAYNNEAIRVIARLPLELHEPVVYQAAVVAGENMTLARGFLAFLSGPMAKHVFAEYGLKVQ
;
A
#
# COMPACT_ATOMS: atom_id res chain seq x y z
N MET A 1 17.72 33.29 -26.31
CA MET A 1 16.56 32.51 -26.80
C MET A 1 16.69 31.13 -26.18
N PHE A 2 15.99 30.86 -25.08
CA PHE A 2 16.08 29.57 -24.40
C PHE A 2 15.08 28.61 -25.05
N SER A 3 15.58 27.62 -25.77
CA SER A 3 14.76 26.55 -26.34
C SER A 3 14.31 25.61 -25.22
N TYR A 4 13.00 25.58 -24.96
CA TYR A 4 12.37 24.54 -24.15
C TYR A 4 12.56 23.18 -24.85
N PRO A 5 12.86 22.08 -24.13
CA PRO A 5 12.82 20.76 -24.71
C PRO A 5 11.37 20.45 -25.13
N ALA A 6 11.21 19.92 -26.35
CA ALA A 6 9.92 19.50 -26.86
C ALA A 6 9.27 18.50 -25.89
N GLN A 7 8.03 18.79 -25.48
CA GLN A 7 7.16 17.77 -24.86
C GLN A 7 7.04 16.63 -25.85
N ALA A 8 7.42 15.42 -25.45
CA ALA A 8 7.22 14.23 -26.27
C ALA A 8 5.72 14.11 -26.60
N ASP A 9 5.39 14.00 -27.89
CA ASP A 9 4.03 13.77 -28.36
C ASP A 9 3.72 12.28 -28.20
N PHE A 10 2.85 11.95 -27.23
CA PHE A 10 2.46 10.57 -26.91
C PHE A 10 1.23 10.10 -27.72
N ARG A 11 0.76 10.85 -28.71
CA ARG A 11 -0.38 10.45 -29.54
C ARG A 11 -0.02 9.24 -30.42
N GLY A 12 -0.78 8.16 -30.29
CA GLY A 12 -0.66 6.96 -31.14
C GLY A 12 0.24 5.85 -30.59
N LEU A 13 0.82 6.00 -29.39
CA LEU A 13 1.54 4.90 -28.74
C LEU A 13 0.55 3.89 -28.11
N PRO A 14 0.92 2.60 -28.03
CA PRO A 14 0.16 1.62 -27.26
C PRO A 14 -0.04 2.08 -25.82
N GLN A 15 -1.22 1.84 -25.25
CA GLN A 15 -1.59 2.29 -23.91
C GLN A 15 -1.85 1.11 -22.97
N ILE A 16 -1.41 1.23 -21.72
CA ILE A 16 -1.73 0.33 -20.61
C ILE A 16 -2.38 1.15 -19.50
N THR A 17 -3.51 0.68 -18.99
CA THR A 17 -4.19 1.19 -17.80
C THR A 17 -3.95 0.27 -16.62
N VAL A 18 -3.47 0.84 -15.51
CA VAL A 18 -3.13 0.11 -14.29
C VAL A 18 -4.03 0.58 -13.15
N LEU A 19 -4.75 -0.35 -12.53
CA LEU A 19 -5.46 -0.11 -11.27
C LEU A 19 -4.67 -0.77 -10.15
N ALA A 20 -4.16 0.03 -9.22
CA ALA A 20 -3.23 -0.44 -8.20
C ALA A 20 -3.54 0.08 -6.79
N ALA A 21 -3.15 -0.70 -5.78
CA ALA A 21 -3.21 -0.28 -4.39
C ALA A 21 -2.44 1.03 -4.15
N SER A 22 -3.01 1.94 -3.33
CA SER A 22 -2.49 3.30 -3.18
C SER A 22 -1.09 3.40 -2.58
N SER A 23 -0.69 2.43 -1.76
CA SER A 23 0.66 2.30 -1.21
C SER A 23 1.75 2.09 -2.25
N LEU A 24 1.40 1.63 -3.47
CA LEU A 24 2.34 1.47 -4.58
C LEU A 24 2.56 2.74 -5.42
N SER A 25 1.85 3.85 -5.15
CA SER A 25 1.88 5.01 -6.04
C SER A 25 3.27 5.62 -6.22
N GLY A 26 4.07 5.65 -5.15
CA GLY A 26 5.47 6.10 -5.17
C GLY A 26 6.35 5.28 -6.14
N PRO A 27 6.60 3.99 -5.87
CA PRO A 27 7.43 3.16 -6.73
C PRO A 27 6.87 3.03 -8.15
N MET A 28 5.55 2.89 -8.29
CA MET A 28 4.92 2.73 -9.61
C MET A 28 5.05 3.99 -10.46
N THR A 29 5.01 5.19 -9.90
CA THR A 29 5.26 6.43 -10.66
C THR A 29 6.67 6.43 -11.28
N LYS A 30 7.69 5.99 -10.51
CA LYS A 30 9.07 5.87 -11.02
C LYS A 30 9.16 4.79 -12.10
N LEU A 31 8.53 3.64 -11.88
CA LEU A 31 8.55 2.50 -12.80
C LEU A 31 7.83 2.76 -14.12
N ILE A 32 6.66 3.39 -14.07
CA ILE A 32 5.90 3.81 -15.25
C ILE A 32 6.75 4.72 -16.12
N ARG A 33 7.42 5.72 -15.53
CA ARG A 33 8.30 6.62 -16.28
C ARG A 33 9.47 5.89 -16.94
N LEU A 34 10.07 4.91 -16.25
CA LEU A 34 11.16 4.10 -16.80
C LEU A 34 10.67 3.22 -17.96
N TYR A 35 9.56 2.51 -17.76
CA TYR A 35 8.96 1.65 -18.77
C TYR A 35 8.55 2.42 -20.02
N SER A 36 7.83 3.54 -19.85
CA SER A 36 7.37 4.35 -20.98
C SER A 36 8.51 4.90 -21.83
N ARG A 37 9.64 5.26 -21.21
CA ARG A 37 10.85 5.72 -21.93
C ARG A 37 11.55 4.58 -22.67
N GLN A 38 11.55 3.38 -22.10
CA GLN A 38 12.29 2.25 -22.67
C GLN A 38 11.51 1.56 -23.81
N TYR A 39 10.18 1.44 -23.66
CA TYR A 39 9.36 0.63 -24.56
C TYR A 39 8.43 1.44 -25.47
N ASN A 40 8.42 2.77 -25.37
CA ASN A 40 7.51 3.66 -26.10
C ASN A 40 6.03 3.25 -25.92
N VAL A 41 5.64 2.98 -24.67
CA VAL A 41 4.27 2.62 -24.28
C VAL A 41 3.78 3.64 -23.26
N THR A 42 2.59 4.18 -23.46
CA THR A 42 1.94 5.05 -22.48
C THR A 42 1.34 4.21 -21.38
N VAL A 43 1.74 4.43 -20.11
CA VAL A 43 1.12 3.75 -18.98
C VAL A 43 0.44 4.78 -18.09
N THR A 44 -0.86 4.61 -17.91
CA THR A 44 -1.70 5.40 -16.99
C THR A 44 -2.04 4.56 -15.78
N ALA A 45 -1.98 5.15 -14.58
CA ALA A 45 -2.30 4.44 -13.35
C ALA A 45 -3.28 5.22 -12.48
N SER A 46 -4.20 4.47 -11.86
CA SER A 46 -5.11 4.95 -10.83
C SER A 46 -4.79 4.21 -9.53
N TYR A 47 -4.83 4.96 -8.43
CA TYR A 47 -4.42 4.48 -7.11
C TYR A 47 -5.54 4.69 -6.10
N ASP A 48 -5.94 3.62 -5.42
CA ASP A 48 -6.96 3.65 -4.36
C ASP A 48 -6.77 2.41 -3.45
N ALA A 49 -7.67 2.17 -2.50
CA ALA A 49 -7.71 0.88 -1.80
C ALA A 49 -7.85 -0.28 -2.79
N ALA A 50 -7.18 -1.41 -2.53
CA ALA A 50 -7.27 -2.57 -3.42
C ALA A 50 -8.70 -3.11 -3.56
N SER A 51 -9.54 -2.93 -2.52
CA SER A 51 -10.98 -3.20 -2.55
C SER A 51 -11.70 -2.36 -3.59
N GLU A 52 -11.49 -1.04 -3.56
CA GLU A 52 -12.09 -0.09 -4.51
C GLU A 52 -11.62 -0.34 -5.95
N GLN A 53 -10.32 -0.61 -6.13
CA GLN A 53 -9.78 -0.93 -7.46
C GLN A 53 -10.34 -2.25 -8.00
N ALA A 54 -10.50 -3.27 -7.16
CA ALA A 54 -11.15 -4.51 -7.56
C ALA A 54 -12.64 -4.30 -7.88
N ASN A 55 -13.34 -3.49 -7.10
CA ASN A 55 -14.73 -3.14 -7.36
C ASN A 55 -14.89 -2.44 -8.72
N LYS A 56 -14.01 -1.49 -9.04
CA LYS A 56 -13.99 -0.81 -10.35
C LYS A 56 -13.89 -1.80 -11.51
N ILE A 57 -12.93 -2.73 -11.46
CA ILE A 57 -12.78 -3.80 -12.47
C ILE A 57 -14.05 -4.65 -12.53
N HIS A 58 -14.59 -5.03 -11.37
CA HIS A 58 -15.81 -5.83 -11.31
C HIS A 58 -17.01 -5.12 -11.96
N THR A 59 -17.13 -3.80 -11.77
CA THR A 59 -18.20 -2.96 -12.36
C THR A 59 -17.94 -2.55 -13.81
N GLY A 60 -16.85 -3.01 -14.42
CA GLY A 60 -16.55 -2.80 -15.84
C GLY A 60 -15.68 -1.59 -16.16
N GLU A 61 -14.98 -1.00 -15.18
CA GLU A 61 -13.94 -0.01 -15.47
C GLU A 61 -12.81 -0.67 -16.28
N SER A 62 -12.43 -0.05 -17.39
CA SER A 62 -11.38 -0.57 -18.25
C SER A 62 -10.02 -0.52 -17.55
N ALA A 63 -9.37 -1.67 -17.47
CA ALA A 63 -8.04 -1.83 -16.92
C ALA A 63 -7.32 -2.95 -17.67
N ASP A 64 -5.99 -2.87 -17.75
CA ASP A 64 -5.15 -3.88 -18.38
C ASP A 64 -4.33 -4.65 -17.34
N VAL A 65 -3.97 -3.99 -16.23
CA VAL A 65 -3.25 -4.58 -15.10
C VAL A 65 -3.91 -4.19 -13.79
N PHE A 66 -4.08 -5.19 -12.92
CA PHE A 66 -4.52 -5.00 -11.54
C PHE A 66 -3.38 -5.36 -10.57
N ILE A 67 -3.14 -4.52 -9.56
CA ILE A 67 -2.19 -4.81 -8.49
C ILE A 67 -2.86 -4.62 -7.13
N SER A 68 -3.18 -5.74 -6.47
CA SER A 68 -3.80 -5.77 -5.15
C SER A 68 -2.75 -5.77 -4.04
N SER A 69 -3.04 -5.15 -2.90
CA SER A 69 -2.25 -5.27 -1.67
C SER A 69 -2.76 -6.37 -0.73
N HIS A 70 -3.83 -7.09 -1.10
CA HIS A 70 -4.40 -8.18 -0.30
C HIS A 70 -4.86 -9.33 -1.22
N PRO A 71 -4.55 -10.61 -0.90
CA PRO A 71 -4.90 -11.74 -1.75
C PRO A 71 -6.40 -11.92 -2.03
N GLN A 72 -7.27 -11.51 -1.10
CA GLN A 72 -8.73 -11.70 -1.25
C GLN A 72 -9.28 -11.06 -2.52
N TRP A 73 -8.87 -9.82 -2.84
CA TRP A 73 -9.40 -9.09 -3.99
C TRP A 73 -8.90 -9.68 -5.30
N MET A 74 -7.67 -10.20 -5.32
CA MET A 74 -7.17 -10.96 -6.47
C MET A 74 -7.95 -12.28 -6.63
N SER A 75 -8.24 -12.98 -5.53
CA SER A 75 -9.02 -14.21 -5.53
C SER A 75 -10.46 -13.99 -6.01
N GLU A 76 -11.11 -12.90 -5.60
CA GLU A 76 -12.46 -12.55 -6.06
C GLU A 76 -12.49 -12.29 -7.57
N LEU A 77 -11.56 -11.48 -8.09
CA LEU A 77 -11.48 -11.22 -9.52
C LEU A 77 -11.15 -12.49 -10.31
N LYS A 78 -10.30 -13.36 -9.77
CA LYS A 78 -10.02 -14.70 -10.32
C LYS A 78 -11.30 -15.53 -10.42
N GLN A 79 -12.08 -15.62 -9.35
CA GLN A 79 -13.33 -16.41 -9.31
C GLN A 79 -14.37 -15.87 -10.29
N LYS A 80 -14.39 -14.56 -10.51
CA LYS A 80 -15.27 -13.90 -11.49
C LYS A 80 -14.78 -14.00 -12.94
N GLY A 81 -13.59 -14.56 -13.17
CA GLY A 81 -13.03 -14.73 -14.52
C GLY A 81 -12.61 -13.43 -15.19
N VAL A 82 -12.38 -12.36 -14.43
CA VAL A 82 -12.03 -11.02 -14.97
C VAL A 82 -10.52 -10.77 -15.03
N VAL A 83 -9.71 -11.69 -14.50
CA VAL A 83 -8.23 -11.67 -14.62
C VAL A 83 -7.72 -12.95 -15.26
N ASP A 84 -6.61 -12.85 -15.98
CA ASP A 84 -5.88 -14.00 -16.49
C ASP A 84 -5.18 -14.73 -15.35
N VAL A 85 -5.72 -15.89 -14.99
CA VAL A 85 -5.23 -16.69 -13.86
C VAL A 85 -3.77 -17.15 -14.00
N TYR A 86 -3.27 -17.27 -15.24
CA TYR A 86 -1.89 -17.65 -15.51
C TYR A 86 -0.91 -16.48 -15.41
N SER A 87 -1.42 -15.25 -15.33
CA SER A 87 -0.63 -14.04 -15.14
C SER A 87 -0.49 -13.61 -13.69
N ILE A 88 -1.23 -14.23 -12.76
CA ILE A 88 -1.22 -13.88 -11.35
C ILE A 88 0.16 -14.17 -10.78
N MET A 89 0.79 -13.15 -10.19
CA MET A 89 2.08 -13.30 -9.53
C MET A 89 2.22 -12.44 -8.29
N ASN A 90 3.01 -12.92 -7.34
CA ASN A 90 3.44 -12.14 -6.19
C ASN A 90 4.57 -11.21 -6.64
N LEU A 91 4.34 -9.90 -6.55
CA LEU A 91 5.27 -8.89 -7.04
C LEU A 91 6.28 -8.49 -5.95
N VAL A 92 5.75 -8.08 -4.79
CA VAL A 92 6.52 -7.58 -3.64
C VAL A 92 5.76 -7.81 -2.34
N GLN A 93 6.45 -7.70 -1.22
CA GLN A 93 5.85 -7.69 0.11
C GLN A 93 6.14 -6.36 0.83
N ASN A 94 5.36 -6.08 1.86
CA ASN A 94 5.48 -4.87 2.66
C ASN A 94 5.29 -5.17 4.15
N ASP A 95 5.63 -4.21 4.99
CA ASP A 95 5.52 -4.33 6.45
C ASP A 95 4.56 -3.27 6.97
N LEU A 96 3.95 -3.53 8.13
CA LEU A 96 3.23 -2.51 8.88
C LEU A 96 4.17 -1.78 9.84
N VAL A 97 3.97 -0.47 9.97
CA VAL A 97 4.70 0.39 10.90
C VAL A 97 3.75 1.27 11.68
N LEU A 98 4.03 1.39 12.98
CA LEU A 98 3.49 2.43 13.84
C LEU A 98 4.33 3.70 13.63
N VAL A 99 3.67 4.80 13.31
CA VAL A 99 4.32 6.06 12.97
C VAL A 99 3.69 7.24 13.69
N THR A 100 4.40 8.37 13.70
CA THR A 100 3.84 9.69 13.99
C THR A 100 4.50 10.75 13.11
N SER A 101 3.93 11.95 13.06
CA SER A 101 4.59 13.10 12.44
C SER A 101 5.83 13.52 13.23
N VAL A 102 6.92 13.90 12.54
CA VAL A 102 8.15 14.45 13.15
C VAL A 102 7.85 15.70 13.98
N SER A 103 6.86 16.50 13.58
CA SER A 103 6.43 17.71 14.32
C SER A 103 5.43 17.41 15.45
N SER A 104 5.11 16.13 15.72
CA SER A 104 4.12 15.77 16.73
C SER A 104 4.64 15.96 18.14
N TYR A 105 3.80 16.50 19.02
CA TYR A 105 4.08 16.54 20.45
C TYR A 105 4.20 15.13 21.06
N LEU A 106 3.65 14.10 20.38
CA LEU A 106 3.76 12.69 20.77
C LEU A 106 5.22 12.20 20.79
N ASN A 107 6.13 12.86 20.07
CA ASN A 107 7.56 12.52 20.10
C ASN A 107 8.16 12.57 21.50
N HIS A 108 7.63 13.40 22.41
CA HIS A 108 8.06 13.48 23.81
C HIS A 108 7.61 12.30 24.67
N TYR A 109 6.65 11.51 24.17
CA TYR A 109 6.04 10.41 24.89
C TYR A 109 6.35 9.04 24.27
N ILE A 110 7.19 8.98 23.24
CA ILE A 110 7.65 7.70 22.69
C ILE A 110 8.49 7.00 23.78
N LEU A 111 8.16 5.75 24.06
CA LEU A 111 8.82 4.93 25.06
C LEU A 111 9.97 4.18 24.38
N GLU A 112 11.21 4.52 24.73
CA GLU A 112 12.37 3.86 24.15
C GLU A 112 12.43 2.39 24.58
N ASN A 113 12.60 1.48 23.61
CA ASN A 113 12.71 0.04 23.81
C ASN A 113 11.51 -0.62 24.51
N ALA A 114 10.34 0.03 24.51
CA ALA A 114 9.14 -0.56 25.06
C ALA A 114 8.51 -1.60 24.10
N PRO A 115 7.84 -2.64 24.64
CA PRO A 115 6.99 -3.50 23.84
C PRO A 115 5.96 -2.72 23.02
N LEU A 116 5.61 -3.23 21.84
CA LEU A 116 4.66 -2.59 20.92
C LEU A 116 3.31 -2.29 21.61
N LYS A 117 2.82 -3.19 22.47
CA LYS A 117 1.59 -3.01 23.24
C LYS A 117 1.65 -1.77 24.13
N ASP A 118 2.71 -1.63 24.92
CA ASP A 118 2.89 -0.50 25.84
C ASP A 118 3.00 0.82 25.06
N GLN A 119 3.73 0.79 23.93
CA GLN A 119 3.84 1.94 23.05
C GLN A 119 2.48 2.37 22.48
N LEU A 120 1.66 1.41 22.00
CA LEU A 120 0.31 1.68 21.50
C LEU A 120 -0.60 2.24 22.60
N MET A 121 -0.66 1.59 23.77
CA MET A 121 -1.49 2.04 24.89
C MET A 121 -1.13 3.46 25.33
N ASN A 122 0.16 3.76 25.47
CA ASN A 122 0.61 5.10 25.84
C ASN A 122 0.24 6.16 24.79
N LEU A 123 0.31 5.85 23.49
CA LEU A 123 -0.11 6.80 22.44
C LEU A 123 -1.64 6.99 22.42
N MET A 124 -2.42 5.92 22.54
CA MET A 124 -3.89 5.96 22.57
C MET A 124 -4.46 6.75 23.75
N GLN A 125 -3.76 6.78 24.89
CA GLN A 125 -4.16 7.59 26.04
C GLN A 125 -3.94 9.09 25.82
N ARG A 126 -3.08 9.46 24.87
CA ARG A 126 -2.63 10.84 24.66
C ARG A 126 -3.26 11.48 23.43
N SER A 127 -3.57 10.70 22.40
CA SER A 127 -4.09 11.22 21.15
C SER A 127 -5.05 10.26 20.47
N ILE A 128 -5.97 10.83 19.69
CA ILE A 128 -6.73 10.09 18.68
C ILE A 128 -5.76 9.67 17.57
N MET A 129 -5.70 8.38 17.29
CA MET A 129 -4.85 7.82 16.23
C MET A 129 -5.60 7.72 14.90
N VAL A 130 -4.86 7.55 13.81
CA VAL A 130 -5.42 7.26 12.49
C VAL A 130 -5.07 5.83 12.08
N ILE A 131 -6.05 5.08 11.59
CA ILE A 131 -5.84 3.74 11.03
C ILE A 131 -6.63 3.59 9.72
N GLY A 132 -6.30 2.57 8.94
CA GLY A 132 -7.15 2.16 7.82
C GLY A 132 -8.51 1.67 8.32
N ASP A 133 -9.57 1.97 7.58
CA ASP A 133 -10.89 1.38 7.78
C ASP A 133 -10.78 -0.16 7.72
N PRO A 134 -11.41 -0.92 8.65
CA PRO A 134 -11.28 -2.37 8.74
C PRO A 134 -11.71 -3.15 7.48
N GLU A 135 -12.49 -2.54 6.59
CA GLU A 135 -12.89 -3.14 5.31
C GLU A 135 -11.85 -2.92 4.20
N THR A 136 -10.81 -2.13 4.47
CA THR A 136 -9.68 -1.88 3.57
C THR A 136 -8.50 -2.77 3.91
N PRO A 137 -7.61 -3.11 2.95
CA PRO A 137 -6.43 -3.94 3.23
C PRO A 137 -5.59 -3.48 4.42
N LEU A 138 -5.30 -2.17 4.54
CA LEU A 138 -4.48 -1.66 5.65
C LEU A 138 -5.19 -1.83 7.00
N GLY A 139 -6.50 -1.59 7.05
CA GLY A 139 -7.28 -1.79 8.27
C GLY A 139 -7.40 -3.26 8.65
N MET A 140 -7.60 -4.16 7.68
CA MET A 140 -7.61 -5.61 7.92
C MET A 140 -6.30 -6.10 8.54
N TYR A 141 -5.15 -5.73 7.96
CA TYR A 141 -3.85 -6.11 8.51
C TYR A 141 -3.60 -5.47 9.87
N THR A 142 -4.03 -4.23 10.07
CA THR A 142 -3.96 -3.55 11.38
C THR A 142 -4.78 -4.29 12.43
N ARG A 143 -6.01 -4.68 12.09
CA ARG A 143 -6.90 -5.45 12.98
C ARG A 143 -6.28 -6.79 13.36
N GLN A 144 -5.83 -7.57 12.37
CA GLN A 144 -5.14 -8.83 12.61
C GLN A 144 -3.98 -8.65 13.60
N ALA A 145 -3.13 -7.64 13.36
CA ALA A 145 -1.97 -7.38 14.19
C ALA A 145 -2.33 -7.06 15.64
N LEU A 146 -3.36 -6.25 15.87
CA LEU A 146 -3.77 -5.83 17.21
C LEU A 146 -4.56 -6.92 17.96
N GLU A 147 -5.37 -7.70 17.26
CA GLU A 147 -6.05 -8.87 17.82
C GLU A 147 -5.01 -9.93 18.24
N ALA A 148 -4.06 -10.27 17.37
CA ALA A 148 -2.99 -11.22 17.67
C ALA A 148 -2.10 -10.75 18.83
N LEU A 149 -1.75 -9.45 18.86
CA LEU A 149 -0.95 -8.88 19.95
C LEU A 149 -1.66 -9.00 21.30
N THR A 150 -2.98 -8.76 21.33
CA THR A 150 -3.81 -8.93 22.54
C THR A 150 -3.73 -10.37 23.06
N ILE A 151 -3.82 -11.36 22.16
CA ILE A 151 -3.77 -12.79 22.50
C ILE A 151 -2.39 -13.18 23.03
N SER A 152 -1.32 -12.76 22.33
CA SER A 152 0.06 -13.13 22.66
C SER A 152 0.50 -12.69 24.07
N GLU A 153 -0.07 -11.59 24.57
CA GLU A 153 0.23 -11.00 25.87
C GLU A 153 -0.71 -11.52 26.98
N GLY A 154 -1.17 -12.77 26.86
CA GLY A 154 -1.95 -13.47 27.90
C GLY A 154 -3.44 -13.14 27.93
N GLY A 155 -4.00 -12.61 26.83
CA GLY A 155 -5.46 -12.39 26.70
C GLY A 155 -6.00 -11.37 27.70
N SER A 156 -5.36 -10.20 27.80
CA SER A 156 -5.82 -9.12 28.68
C SER A 156 -7.30 -8.80 28.45
N GLN A 157 -8.01 -8.37 29.51
CA GLN A 157 -9.41 -7.88 29.44
C GLN A 157 -9.61 -6.77 28.38
N GLU A 158 -8.52 -6.10 28.00
CA GLU A 158 -8.47 -5.00 27.07
C GLU A 158 -8.04 -5.50 25.68
N ASN A 159 -8.99 -5.55 24.74
CA ASN A 159 -8.72 -5.85 23.32
C ASN A 159 -8.18 -4.58 22.63
N LEU A 160 -6.91 -4.62 22.19
CA LEU A 160 -6.23 -3.47 21.59
C LEU A 160 -6.92 -2.96 20.32
N TRP A 161 -7.45 -3.87 19.49
CA TRP A 161 -8.20 -3.49 18.30
C TRP A 161 -9.45 -2.71 18.69
N GLU A 162 -10.27 -3.24 19.59
CA GLU A 162 -11.50 -2.57 20.03
C GLU A 162 -11.22 -1.21 20.67
N MET A 163 -10.19 -1.11 21.51
CA MET A 163 -9.79 0.16 22.13
C MET A 163 -9.40 1.21 21.11
N LEU A 164 -8.60 0.82 20.11
CA LEU A 164 -8.12 1.71 19.07
C LEU A 164 -9.24 2.10 18.11
N HIS A 165 -9.93 1.10 17.55
CA HIS A 165 -10.96 1.26 16.53
C HIS A 165 -12.09 2.19 17.00
N ASN A 166 -12.52 2.07 18.26
CA ASN A 166 -13.61 2.88 18.81
C ASN A 166 -13.25 4.38 18.99
N LYS A 167 -11.98 4.74 18.90
CA LYS A 167 -11.50 6.13 19.10
C LYS A 167 -10.75 6.69 17.90
N ALA A 168 -10.34 5.84 16.96
CA ALA A 168 -9.50 6.22 15.85
C ALA A 168 -10.28 6.95 14.75
N ILE A 169 -9.54 7.75 13.97
CA ILE A 169 -10.02 8.23 12.67
C ILE A 169 -9.75 7.11 11.66
N LEU A 170 -10.82 6.62 11.03
CA LEU A 170 -10.74 5.60 9.99
C LEU A 170 -10.53 6.25 8.61
N ALA A 171 -9.54 5.76 7.88
CA ALA A 171 -9.17 6.26 6.56
C ALA A 171 -9.43 5.20 5.48
N SER A 172 -9.94 5.61 4.32
CA SER A 172 -10.37 4.67 3.27
C SER A 172 -9.24 4.04 2.47
N ASP A 173 -7.98 4.50 2.60
CA ASP A 173 -6.82 3.84 1.99
C ASP A 173 -5.50 4.27 2.66
N ALA A 174 -4.39 3.64 2.27
CA ALA A 174 -3.08 3.86 2.88
C ALA A 174 -2.54 5.29 2.73
N LYS A 175 -2.74 5.93 1.57
CA LYS A 175 -2.29 7.31 1.33
C LYS A 175 -3.15 8.32 2.08
N LYS A 176 -4.46 8.09 2.18
CA LYS A 176 -5.33 8.92 3.05
C LYS A 176 -4.98 8.75 4.53
N THR A 177 -4.60 7.54 4.96
CA THR A 177 -4.13 7.28 6.33
C THR A 177 -2.90 8.12 6.63
N LEU A 178 -1.86 8.03 5.77
CA LEU A 178 -0.64 8.84 5.89
C LEU A 178 -0.95 10.35 5.91
N TYR A 179 -1.75 10.83 4.97
CA TYR A 179 -2.13 12.24 4.89
C TYR A 179 -2.80 12.76 6.17
N LEU A 180 -3.69 11.96 6.77
CA LEU A 180 -4.36 12.33 8.01
C LEU A 180 -3.41 12.32 9.21
N ILE A 181 -2.45 11.39 9.27
CA ILE A 181 -1.41 11.36 10.31
C ILE A 181 -0.60 12.66 10.29
N GLU A 182 -0.13 13.07 9.10
CA GLU A 182 0.63 14.31 8.91
C GLU A 182 -0.21 15.53 9.28
N ARG A 183 -1.43 15.64 8.72
CA ARG A 183 -2.29 16.82 8.89
C ARG A 183 -2.82 16.99 10.31
N ARG A 184 -3.11 15.87 11.00
CA ARG A 184 -3.59 15.89 12.38
C ARG A 184 -2.45 15.89 13.40
N ASN A 185 -1.20 15.77 12.92
CA ASN A 185 -0.01 15.72 13.74
C ASN A 185 -0.09 14.64 14.84
N THR A 186 -0.60 13.46 14.48
CA THR A 186 -0.91 12.37 15.42
C THR A 186 -0.12 11.09 15.08
N ALA A 187 -0.44 9.97 15.72
CA ALA A 187 0.11 8.66 15.45
C ALA A 187 -0.88 7.78 14.64
N GLY A 188 -0.35 6.75 13.98
CA GLY A 188 -1.17 5.81 13.23
C GLY A 188 -0.36 4.63 12.70
N ILE A 189 -1.06 3.70 12.06
CA ILE A 189 -0.44 2.51 11.45
C ILE A 189 -0.54 2.62 9.92
N ILE A 190 0.59 2.51 9.24
CA ILE A 190 0.70 2.57 7.77
C ILE A 190 1.60 1.45 7.26
N TYR A 191 1.73 1.32 5.95
CA TYR A 191 2.77 0.48 5.37
C TYR A 191 4.15 1.15 5.44
N ALA A 192 5.21 0.36 5.61
CA ALA A 192 6.58 0.85 5.66
C ALA A 192 6.98 1.63 4.39
N SER A 193 6.48 1.22 3.23
CA SER A 193 6.73 1.92 1.97
C SER A 193 6.16 3.34 1.92
N ASP A 194 5.14 3.64 2.72
CA ASP A 194 4.54 4.97 2.79
C ASP A 194 5.35 5.93 3.66
N ALA A 195 6.19 5.41 4.55
CA ALA A 195 7.15 6.18 5.35
C ALA A 195 8.48 6.44 4.61
N TYR A 196 8.73 5.77 3.48
CA TYR A 196 10.00 5.89 2.76
C TYR A 196 10.23 7.31 2.23
N ASN A 197 11.44 7.85 2.50
CA ASN A 197 11.85 9.22 2.14
C ASN A 197 10.81 10.29 2.51
N ASN A 198 10.01 10.04 3.54
CA ASN A 198 9.05 11.01 4.05
C ASN A 198 9.62 11.68 5.30
N GLU A 199 10.23 12.85 5.12
CA GLU A 199 10.84 13.65 6.19
C GLU A 199 9.82 14.14 7.23
N ALA A 200 8.52 14.13 6.90
CA ALA A 200 7.47 14.51 7.83
C ALA A 200 7.08 13.37 8.79
N ILE A 201 7.54 12.14 8.54
CA ILE A 201 7.13 10.95 9.30
C ILE A 201 8.30 10.35 10.07
N ARG A 202 8.04 10.03 11.34
CA ARG A 202 8.89 9.21 12.20
C ARG A 202 8.28 7.82 12.37
N VAL A 203 9.05 6.79 12.05
CA VAL A 203 8.71 5.41 12.40
C VAL A 203 9.01 5.19 13.89
N ILE A 204 7.99 4.77 14.63
CA ILE A 204 8.07 4.48 16.08
C ILE A 204 8.44 3.01 16.28
N ALA A 205 7.73 2.11 15.61
CA ALA A 205 7.95 0.68 15.71
C ALA A 205 7.51 -0.03 14.42
N ARG A 206 8.15 -1.16 14.11
CA ARG A 206 7.63 -2.13 13.13
C ARG A 206 6.71 -3.10 13.86
N LEU A 207 5.59 -3.46 13.25
CA LEU A 207 4.75 -4.52 13.77
C LEU A 207 5.40 -5.87 13.45
N PRO A 208 5.53 -6.79 14.41
CA PRO A 208 6.05 -8.13 14.16
C PRO A 208 5.25 -8.88 13.09
N LEU A 209 5.95 -9.62 12.24
CA LEU A 209 5.36 -10.32 11.09
C LEU A 209 4.43 -11.46 11.51
N GLU A 210 4.61 -11.96 12.73
CA GLU A 210 3.83 -13.06 13.30
C GLU A 210 2.42 -12.62 13.74
N LEU A 211 2.16 -11.31 13.78
CA LEU A 211 0.88 -10.77 14.23
C LEU A 211 -0.16 -10.65 13.12
N HIS A 212 0.23 -10.74 11.85
CA HIS A 212 -0.69 -10.59 10.73
C HIS A 212 -0.26 -11.45 9.55
N GLU A 213 -1.17 -11.72 8.63
CA GLU A 213 -0.81 -12.39 7.39
C GLU A 213 0.18 -11.54 6.58
N PRO A 214 1.09 -12.14 5.79
CA PRO A 214 2.04 -11.38 4.98
C PRO A 214 1.33 -10.40 4.03
N VAL A 215 1.79 -9.15 4.00
CA VAL A 215 1.30 -8.14 3.06
C VAL A 215 1.92 -8.41 1.70
N VAL A 216 1.26 -9.22 0.87
CA VAL A 216 1.72 -9.60 -0.47
C VAL A 216 0.98 -8.79 -1.52
N TYR A 217 1.73 -8.10 -2.38
CA TYR A 217 1.16 -7.42 -3.54
C TYR A 217 1.08 -8.40 -4.71
N GLN A 218 -0.14 -8.69 -5.15
CA GLN A 218 -0.39 -9.57 -6.28
C GLN A 218 -0.73 -8.76 -7.51
N ALA A 219 -0.03 -9.02 -8.61
CA ALA A 219 -0.28 -8.40 -9.91
C ALA A 219 -0.90 -9.44 -10.86
N ALA A 220 -1.82 -8.99 -11.72
CA ALA A 220 -2.41 -9.81 -12.77
C ALA A 220 -2.80 -8.96 -13.98
N VAL A 221 -2.84 -9.58 -15.14
CA VAL A 221 -3.45 -9.04 -16.35
C VAL A 221 -4.96 -9.17 -16.23
N VAL A 222 -5.67 -8.07 -16.49
CA VAL A 222 -7.13 -8.06 -16.60
C VAL A 222 -7.52 -8.62 -17.97
N ALA A 223 -8.55 -9.46 -18.02
CA ALA A 223 -9.00 -10.06 -19.27
C ALA A 223 -9.53 -8.96 -20.22
N GLY A 224 -9.01 -8.94 -21.46
CA GLY A 224 -9.34 -7.88 -22.41
C GLY A 224 -8.50 -7.96 -23.69
N GLU A 225 -8.48 -6.87 -24.47
CA GLU A 225 -7.81 -6.84 -25.78
C GLU A 225 -6.29 -6.62 -25.67
N ASN A 226 -5.82 -5.89 -24.64
CA ASN A 226 -4.41 -5.51 -24.50
C ASN A 226 -3.54 -6.52 -23.72
N MET A 227 -3.99 -7.76 -23.53
CA MET A 227 -3.34 -8.72 -22.63
C MET A 227 -1.86 -8.96 -22.96
N THR A 228 -1.48 -8.98 -24.24
CA THR A 228 -0.07 -9.14 -24.65
C THR A 228 0.79 -7.98 -24.16
N LEU A 229 0.30 -6.74 -24.31
CA LEU A 229 0.99 -5.54 -23.87
C LEU A 229 1.08 -5.49 -22.33
N ALA A 230 -0.01 -5.86 -21.65
CA ALA A 230 -0.08 -5.96 -20.19
C ALA A 230 0.90 -6.98 -19.62
N ARG A 231 1.05 -8.16 -20.24
CA ARG A 231 2.05 -9.18 -19.86
C ARG A 231 3.47 -8.64 -19.99
N GLY A 232 3.76 -7.85 -21.02
CA GLY A 232 5.04 -7.17 -21.18
C GLY A 232 5.36 -6.23 -20.02
N PHE A 233 4.37 -5.47 -19.55
CA PHE A 233 4.54 -4.61 -18.39
C PHE A 233 4.72 -5.39 -17.07
N LEU A 234 3.96 -6.47 -16.86
CA LEU A 234 4.18 -7.34 -15.69
C LEU A 234 5.58 -7.98 -15.68
N ALA A 235 6.07 -8.41 -16.84
CA ALA A 235 7.43 -8.93 -16.98
C ALA A 235 8.47 -7.86 -16.61
N PHE A 236 8.26 -6.61 -17.03
CA PHE A 236 9.11 -5.48 -16.62
C PHE A 236 9.07 -5.25 -15.11
N LEU A 237 7.88 -5.22 -14.49
CA LEU A 237 7.72 -5.03 -13.04
C LEU A 237 8.41 -6.14 -12.22
N SER A 238 8.62 -7.30 -12.84
CA SER A 238 9.31 -8.44 -12.21
C SER A 238 10.81 -8.48 -12.51
N GLY A 239 11.28 -7.57 -13.35
CA GLY A 239 12.68 -7.49 -13.78
C GLY A 239 13.61 -6.84 -12.76
N PRO A 240 14.94 -6.95 -12.93
CA PRO A 240 15.93 -6.45 -11.98
C PRO A 240 15.82 -4.94 -11.70
N MET A 241 15.53 -4.13 -12.73
CA MET A 241 15.34 -2.69 -12.58
C MET A 241 14.15 -2.38 -11.69
N ALA A 242 13.05 -3.11 -11.85
CA ALA A 242 11.85 -2.91 -11.05
C ALA A 242 12.06 -3.36 -9.60
N LYS A 243 12.72 -4.50 -9.40
CA LYS A 243 13.11 -4.97 -8.07
C LYS A 243 13.99 -3.95 -7.34
N HIS A 244 14.95 -3.33 -8.02
CA HIS A 244 15.78 -2.29 -7.41
C HIS A 244 14.94 -1.10 -6.94
N VAL A 245 14.03 -0.59 -7.80
CA VAL A 245 13.13 0.51 -7.41
C VAL A 245 12.23 0.09 -6.25
N PHE A 246 11.63 -1.09 -6.27
CA PHE A 246 10.81 -1.54 -5.14
C PHE A 246 11.61 -1.60 -3.83
N ALA A 247 12.82 -2.14 -3.86
CA ALA A 247 13.70 -2.21 -2.70
C ALA A 247 14.10 -0.81 -2.19
N GLU A 248 14.29 0.18 -3.07
CA GLU A 248 14.48 1.58 -2.65
C GLU A 248 13.29 2.03 -1.77
N TYR A 249 12.05 1.73 -2.16
CA TYR A 249 10.85 2.10 -1.38
C TYR A 249 10.59 1.19 -0.16
N GLY A 250 11.55 0.37 0.26
CA GLY A 250 11.42 -0.52 1.42
C GLY A 250 10.49 -1.71 1.20
N LEU A 251 10.07 -1.98 -0.04
CA LEU A 251 9.31 -3.18 -0.40
C LEU A 251 10.25 -4.37 -0.53
N LYS A 252 9.84 -5.51 -0.01
CA LYS A 252 10.60 -6.75 -0.07
C LYS A 252 10.34 -7.44 -1.40
N VAL A 253 11.39 -7.63 -2.19
CA VAL A 253 11.33 -8.32 -3.49
C VAL A 253 11.58 -9.81 -3.30
N GLN A 254 10.90 -10.65 -4.07
CA GLN A 254 11.17 -12.09 -4.16
C GLN A 254 12.27 -12.39 -5.19
#